data_AF-A0AA42Y4I6-F1
#
_entry.id   AF-A0AA42Y4I6-F1
#
_cell.length_a   1.000
_cell.length_b   1.000
_cell.length_c   1.000
_cell.angle_alpha   90.00
_cell.angle_beta   90.00
_cell.angle_gamma   90.00
#
_symmetry.space_group_name_H-M   'P 1'
#
loop_
_entity.id
_entity.type
_entity.pdbx_description
1 polymer ?
#
loop_
_entity_poly.entity_id
_entity_poly.type
_entity_poly.pdbx_seq_one_letter_code
_entity_poly.pdbx_strand_id
1 'polypeptide(L)' 'MTIIRYHLVDSDDRVDDYPYDSYQEAYETARRRNMAVLAYVYEFADSELIWTPNGADTWPPEKQRRPCPR' A
#
# COMPACT_ATOMS: atom_id res chain seq x y z
N MET A 1 7.70 -7.76 12.60
CA MET A 1 6.41 -7.03 12.74
C MET A 1 5.60 -7.32 11.49
N THR A 2 4.32 -7.68 11.61
CA THR A 2 3.47 -8.02 10.44
C THR A 2 2.39 -6.97 10.26
N ILE A 3 2.28 -6.40 9.05
CA ILE A 3 1.18 -5.50 8.70
C ILE A 3 0.24 -6.25 7.75
N ILE A 4 -1.06 -6.22 8.03
CA ILE A 4 -2.07 -6.80 7.15
C ILE A 4 -2.86 -5.66 6.51
N ARG A 5 -2.98 -5.68 5.19
CA ARG A 5 -3.85 -4.77 4.42
C ARG A 5 -4.86 -5.60 3.65
N TYR A 6 -6.10 -5.13 3.58
CA TYR A 6 -7.17 -5.79 2.84
C TYR A 6 -7.46 -5.01 1.57
N HIS A 7 -7.57 -5.71 0.45
CA HIS A 7 -7.95 -5.14 -0.83
C HIS A 7 -9.21 -5.83 -1.34
N LEU A 8 -9.90 -5.17 -2.27
CA LEU A 8 -11.05 -5.76 -2.95
C LEU A 8 -10.64 -6.23 -4.34
N VAL A 9 -11.19 -7.35 -4.77
CA VAL A 9 -10.97 -7.92 -6.11
C VAL A 9 -12.32 -8.12 -6.80
N ASP A 10 -12.45 -7.62 -8.02
CA ASP A 10 -13.64 -7.85 -8.84
C ASP A 10 -13.61 -9.21 -9.56
N SER A 11 -14.67 -9.52 -10.32
CA SER A 11 -14.77 -10.75 -11.10
C SER A 11 -13.79 -10.81 -12.29
N ASP A 12 -13.20 -9.67 -12.67
CA ASP A 12 -12.22 -9.56 -13.73
C ASP A 12 -10.78 -9.66 -13.20
N ASP A 13 -10.62 -10.09 -11.94
CA ASP A 13 -9.36 -10.25 -11.22
C ASP A 13 -8.59 -8.92 -11.07
N ARG A 14 -9.32 -7.79 -11.04
CA ARG A 14 -8.72 -6.46 -10.80
C ARG A 14 -8.81 -6.10 -9.33
N VAL A 15 -7.67 -5.70 -8.79
CA VAL A 15 -7.54 -5.20 -7.42
C VAL A 15 -7.96 -3.73 -7.39
N ASP A 16 -8.81 -3.38 -6.43
CA ASP A 16 -9.19 -2.00 -6.15
C ASP A 16 -8.02 -1.22 -5.54
N ASP A 17 -7.89 0.05 -5.93
CA ASP A 17 -6.74 0.89 -5.59
C ASP A 17 -6.72 1.31 -4.12
N TYR A 18 -7.86 1.18 -3.42
CA TYR A 18 -7.99 1.57 -2.02
C TYR A 18 -7.71 0.40 -1.06
N PRO A 19 -6.63 0.46 -0.25
CA PRO A 19 -6.38 -0.52 0.81
C PRO A 19 -7.19 -0.21 2.07
N TYR A 20 -7.78 -1.24 2.66
CA TYR A 20 -8.48 -1.19 3.94
C TYR A 20 -7.61 -1.73 5.07
N ASP A 21 -7.70 -1.09 6.25
CA ASP A 21 -7.00 -1.52 7.47
C ASP A 21 -7.83 -2.49 8.32
N SER A 22 -9.14 -2.48 8.16
CA SER A 22 -10.08 -3.34 8.88
C SER A 22 -10.70 -4.37 7.93
N TYR A 23 -10.63 -5.64 8.34
CA TYR A 23 -11.33 -6.71 7.64
C TYR A 23 -12.84 -6.46 7.55
N GLN A 24 -13.44 -5.94 8.63
CA GLN A 24 -14.88 -5.72 8.68
C GLN A 24 -15.32 -4.68 7.65
N GLU A 25 -14.57 -3.59 7.52
CA GLU A 25 -14.84 -2.53 6.54
C GLU A 25 -14.66 -3.04 5.10
N ALA A 26 -13.59 -3.80 4.85
CA ALA A 26 -13.37 -4.45 3.56
C ALA A 26 -14.52 -5.41 3.23
N TYR A 27 -14.94 -6.25 4.18
CA TYR A 27 -16.03 -7.21 3.98
C TYR A 27 -17.37 -6.55 3.67
N GLU A 28 -17.75 -5.53 4.43
CA GLU A 28 -18.99 -4.78 4.18
C GLU A 28 -18.99 -4.12 2.80
N THR A 29 -17.83 -3.59 2.38
CA THR A 29 -17.68 -2.94 1.07
C THR A 29 -17.69 -3.98 -0.07
N ALA A 30 -16.96 -5.09 0.07
CA ALA A 30 -16.98 -6.22 -0.86
C ALA A 30 -18.41 -6.71 -1.10
N ARG A 31 -19.18 -6.90 -0.02
CA ARG A 31 -20.56 -7.37 -0.09
C ARG A 31 -21.47 -6.40 -0.85
N ARG A 32 -21.30 -5.08 -0.67
CA ARG A 32 -22.09 -4.06 -1.39
C ARG A 32 -21.73 -3.98 -2.87
N ARG A 33 -20.46 -4.21 -3.21
CA ARG A 33 -19.92 -4.08 -4.57
C ARG A 33 -19.85 -5.40 -5.34
N ASN A 34 -20.26 -6.50 -4.71
CA ASN A 34 -20.15 -7.86 -5.26
C ASN A 34 -18.70 -8.23 -5.64
N MET A 35 -17.77 -7.96 -4.73
CA MET A 35 -16.33 -8.19 -4.88
C MET A 35 -15.83 -9.19 -3.82
N ALA A 36 -14.66 -9.77 -4.05
CA ALA A 36 -13.93 -10.59 -3.08
C ALA A 36 -13.00 -9.72 -2.21
N VAL A 37 -12.63 -10.22 -1.03
CA VAL A 37 -11.63 -9.59 -0.16
C VAL A 37 -10.34 -10.39 -0.24
N LEU A 38 -9.22 -9.70 -0.48
CA LEU A 38 -7.88 -10.27 -0.52
C LEU A 38 -7.04 -9.67 0.62
N ALA A 39 -6.36 -10.51 1.38
CA ALA A 39 -5.50 -10.08 2.48
C ALA A 39 -4.03 -10.14 2.07
N TYR A 40 -3.36 -8.99 2.05
CA TYR A 40 -1.91 -8.90 1.90
C TYR A 40 -1.26 -8.87 3.27
N VAL A 41 -0.47 -9.89 3.57
CA VAL A 41 0.33 -9.98 4.79
C VAL A 41 1.77 -9.59 4.44
N TYR A 42 2.22 -8.46 4.99
CA TYR A 42 3.58 -7.97 4.83
C TYR A 42 4.38 -8.38 6.06
N GLU A 43 5.26 -9.37 5.88
CA GLU A 43 6.19 -9.82 6.92
C GLU A 43 7.50 -9.05 6.82
N PHE A 44 7.68 -8.07 7.70
CA PHE A 44 8.95 -7.35 7.85
C PHE A 44 9.80 -8.11 8.86
N ALA A 45 10.54 -9.10 8.37
CA ALA A 45 11.48 -9.87 9.19
C ALA A 45 12.71 -9.01 9.58
N ASP A 46 13.17 -8.11 8.70
CA ASP A 46 14.42 -7.34 8.88
C ASP A 46 14.35 -5.89 8.34
N SER A 47 13.16 -5.31 8.20
CA SER A 47 12.99 -4.01 7.52
C SER A 47 13.01 -2.83 8.49
N GLU A 48 14.00 -1.96 8.35
CA GLU A 48 14.13 -0.71 9.11
C GLU A 48 13.26 0.40 8.49
N LEU A 49 12.54 1.15 9.32
CA LEU A 49 11.78 2.33 8.91
C LEU A 49 12.76 3.44 8.51
N ILE A 50 13.04 3.58 7.21
CA ILE A 50 13.87 4.67 6.70
C ILE A 50 13.04 5.95 6.67
N TRP A 51 13.32 6.86 7.61
CA TRP A 51 12.84 8.23 7.53
C TRP A 51 13.64 8.96 6.44
N THR A 52 12.99 9.32 5.34
CA THR A 52 13.62 10.10 4.27
C THR A 52 13.78 11.56 4.71
N PRO A 53 14.96 12.20 4.55
CA PRO A 53 15.20 13.56 5.04
C PRO A 53 14.31 14.66 4.48
N ASN A 54 13.59 14.38 3.39
CA ASN A 54 12.61 15.27 2.75
C ASN A 54 11.16 14.95 3.15
N GLY A 55 10.92 13.98 4.03
CA GLY A 55 9.59 13.49 4.35
C GLY A 55 8.86 12.86 3.16
N ALA A 56 9.59 12.49 2.11
CA ALA A 56 8.99 11.84 0.95
C ALA A 56 8.66 10.39 1.27
N ASP A 57 7.40 10.06 1.07
CA ASP A 57 6.80 8.73 1.17
C ASP A 57 7.17 7.81 -0.01
N THR A 58 7.95 8.30 -0.98
CA THR A 58 8.27 7.60 -2.23
C THR A 58 9.75 7.16 -2.29
N TRP A 59 9.95 5.87 -2.56
CA TRP A 59 11.24 5.25 -2.84
C TRP A 59 11.33 4.82 -4.32
N PRO A 60 12.47 5.00 -5.00
CA PRO A 60 13.67 5.70 -4.55
C PRO A 60 13.44 7.22 -4.51
N PRO A 61 14.07 7.95 -3.57
CA PRO A 61 13.96 9.40 -3.53
C PRO A 61 14.41 9.96 -4.88
N GLU A 62 13.58 10.83 -5.48
CA GLU A 62 13.94 11.52 -6.70
C GLU A 62 15.33 12.13 -6.52
N LYS A 63 16.27 11.75 -7.41
CA LYS A 63 17.61 12.32 -7.44
C LYS A 63 17.43 13.82 -7.64
N GLN A 64 17.57 14.61 -6.58
CA GLN A 64 17.60 16.05 -6.68
C GLN A 64 18.65 16.42 -7.72
N ARG A 65 18.19 16.84 -8.91
CA ARG A 65 19.07 17.35 -9.96
C ARG A 65 19.68 18.63 -9.41
N ARG A 66 20.86 18.54 -8.80
CA ARG A 66 21.63 19.73 -8.44
C ARG A 66 21.89 20.51 -9.74
N PRO A 67 21.59 21.81 -9.83
CA PRO A 67 22.04 22.60 -10.96
C PRO A 67 23.57 22.66 -10.90
N CYS A 68 24.22 22.30 -12.01
CA CYS A 68 25.67 22.45 -12.16
C CYS A 68 26.05 23.91 -11.96
N PRO A 69 27.05 24.24 -11.11
CA PRO A 69 27.55 25.61 -11.03
C PRO A 69 28.25 25.96 -12.35
N ARG A 70 27.88 27.12 -12.91
CA ARG A 70 28.52 27.73 -14.09
C ARG A 70 29.76 28.50 -13.66
#